data_AF-A4J8D8-F1
#
_entry.id   AF-A4J8D8-F1
#
_cell.length_a   1.000
_cell.length_b   1.000
_cell.length_c   1.000
_cell.angle_alpha   90.00
_cell.angle_beta   90.00
_cell.angle_gamma   90.00
#
_symmetry.space_group_name_H-M   'P 1'
#
loop_
_entity.id
_entity.type
_entity.pdbx_description
1 polymer ?
#
loop_
_entity_poly.entity_id
_entity_poly.type
_entity_poly.pdbx_seq_one_letter_code
_entity_poly.pdbx_strand_id
1 'polypeptide(L)'
;MLCLIYFWMAVHSVVFLFKDMDFSNLLPIFDLPLKDFLQSVHSTATFPFGETIAFLMIFPFVKKTGNLTKHVLIFMFIAGIFISLVAIRDITALGPMAEIESFPPYRTVRLIDIANIITRMEILLAISFLLVGVIKIFVLFYGGTLGLAQLFKLKAYLPLVYPLGAIITLMSLVNFNSYLGV
;
A
#
# COMPACT_ATOMS: atom_id res chain seq x y z
N MET A 1 4.92 -13.11 -8.57
CA MET A 1 3.74 -13.24 -9.45
C MET A 1 2.71 -12.14 -9.18
N LEU A 2 2.16 -12.01 -7.97
CA LEU A 2 1.16 -10.97 -7.64
C LEU A 2 1.63 -9.53 -7.92
N CYS A 3 2.86 -9.17 -7.55
CA CYS A 3 3.39 -7.83 -7.83
C CYS A 3 3.48 -7.53 -9.33
N LEU A 4 3.75 -8.55 -10.16
CA LEU A 4 3.81 -8.40 -11.62
C LEU A 4 2.41 -8.17 -12.20
N ILE A 5 1.39 -8.84 -11.64
CA ILE A 5 -0.02 -8.64 -12.03
C ILE A 5 -0.44 -7.21 -11.68
N TYR A 6 -0.13 -6.74 -10.48
CA TYR A 6 -0.45 -5.36 -10.06
C TYR A 6 0.25 -4.33 -10.95
N PHE A 7 1.54 -4.54 -11.23
CA PHE A 7 2.30 -3.70 -12.14
C PHE A 7 1.69 -3.67 -13.55
N TRP A 8 1.34 -4.84 -14.09
CA TRP A 8 0.69 -4.97 -15.39
C TRP A 8 -0.64 -4.20 -15.43
N MET A 9 -1.48 -4.32 -14.39
CA MET A 9 -2.74 -3.57 -14.30
C MET A 9 -2.53 -2.06 -14.25
N ALA A 10 -1.56 -1.60 -13.46
CA ALA A 10 -1.23 -0.19 -13.38
C ALA A 10 -0.84 0.37 -14.75
N VAL A 11 -0.01 -0.34 -15.53
CA VAL A 11 0.37 0.08 -16.87
C VAL A 11 -0.83 0.10 -17.84
N HIS A 12 -1.66 -0.94 -17.85
CA HIS A 12 -2.79 -1.02 -18.79
C HIS A 12 -3.88 0.01 -18.48
N SER A 13 -4.10 0.30 -17.20
CA SER A 13 -5.05 1.34 -16.80
C SER A 13 -4.70 2.72 -17.32
N VAL A 14 -3.40 3.08 -17.39
CA VAL A 14 -2.96 4.35 -17.99
C VAL A 14 -3.30 4.39 -19.48
N VAL A 15 -3.09 3.28 -20.19
CA VAL A 15 -3.38 3.21 -21.64
C VAL A 15 -4.87 3.34 -21.91
N PHE A 16 -5.71 2.67 -21.13
CA PHE A 16 -7.16 2.69 -21.33
C PHE A 16 -7.81 4.01 -20.93
N LEU A 17 -7.29 4.68 -19.89
CA LEU A 17 -7.81 5.95 -19.40
C LEU A 17 -7.17 7.17 -20.07
N PHE A 18 -6.23 6.99 -20.99
CA PHE A 18 -5.45 8.10 -21.54
C PHE A 18 -6.32 9.22 -22.14
N LYS A 19 -7.48 8.87 -22.70
CA LYS A 19 -8.43 9.84 -23.26
C LYS A 19 -9.24 10.60 -22.21
N ASP A 20 -9.43 10.00 -21.04
CA ASP A 20 -10.21 10.55 -19.92
C ASP A 20 -9.32 11.33 -18.94
N MET A 21 -8.00 11.24 -19.09
CA MET A 21 -7.03 11.96 -18.28
C MET A 21 -6.96 13.43 -18.71
N ASP A 22 -7.30 14.33 -17.78
CA ASP A 22 -7.02 15.75 -17.90
C ASP A 22 -5.82 16.13 -17.03
N PHE A 23 -4.72 16.51 -17.67
CA PHE A 23 -3.49 16.94 -16.99
C PHE A 23 -3.62 18.30 -16.31
N SER A 24 -4.65 19.08 -16.63
CA SER A 24 -4.95 20.33 -15.92
C SER A 24 -5.28 20.08 -14.45
N ASN A 25 -5.79 18.89 -14.11
CA ASN A 25 -6.08 18.45 -12.74
C ASN A 25 -4.83 18.32 -11.84
N LEU A 26 -3.61 18.36 -12.40
CA LEU A 26 -2.37 18.41 -11.60
C LEU A 26 -2.08 19.81 -11.06
N LEU A 27 -2.80 20.82 -11.55
CA LEU A 27 -2.64 22.20 -11.12
C LEU A 27 -3.68 22.54 -10.03
N PRO A 28 -3.33 23.43 -9.10
CA PRO A 28 -2.02 24.04 -8.90
C PRO A 28 -1.02 23.08 -8.20
N ILE A 29 0.25 23.11 -8.61
CA ILE A 29 1.32 22.34 -7.97
C ILE A 29 1.87 23.16 -6.80
N PHE A 30 2.05 22.53 -5.63
CA PHE A 30 2.59 23.14 -4.39
C PHE A 30 1.73 24.24 -3.75
N ASP A 31 0.41 24.20 -3.94
CA ASP A 31 -0.52 25.17 -3.31
C ASP A 31 -0.93 24.78 -1.87
N LEU A 32 -0.37 23.69 -1.33
CA LEU A 32 -0.67 23.26 0.03
C LEU A 32 0.11 24.08 1.08
N PRO A 33 -0.53 24.43 2.22
CA PRO A 33 0.17 24.94 3.39
C PRO A 33 1.29 24.00 3.83
N LEU A 34 2.41 24.56 4.31
CA LEU A 34 3.57 23.77 4.73
C LEU A 34 3.22 22.69 5.77
N LYS A 35 2.27 22.99 6.66
CA LYS A 35 1.79 22.04 7.67
C LYS A 35 1.18 20.79 7.02
N ASP A 36 0.30 20.98 6.04
CA ASP A 36 -0.42 19.88 5.38
C ASP A 36 0.52 19.10 4.46
N PHE A 37 1.46 19.80 3.81
CA PHE A 37 2.55 19.17 3.07
C PHE A 37 3.39 18.24 3.97
N LEU A 38 3.86 18.73 5.12
CA LEU A 38 4.64 17.94 6.06
C LEU A 38 3.83 16.77 6.65
N GLN A 39 2.54 16.97 6.89
CA GLN A 39 1.64 15.91 7.34
C GLN A 39 1.53 14.80 6.28
N SER A 40 1.34 15.16 5.01
CA SER A 40 1.26 14.19 3.90
C SER A 40 2.56 13.43 3.69
N VAL A 41 3.71 14.12 3.80
CA VAL A 41 5.04 13.50 3.76
C VAL A 41 5.20 12.52 4.93
N HIS A 42 4.85 12.93 6.14
CA HIS A 42 4.95 12.08 7.33
C HIS A 42 4.04 10.84 7.24
N SER A 43 2.79 11.01 6.83
CA SER A 43 1.83 9.93 6.63
C SER A 43 2.35 8.93 5.60
N THR A 44 2.84 9.40 4.45
CA THR A 44 3.36 8.53 3.37
C THR A 44 4.66 7.83 3.79
N ALA A 45 5.56 8.54 4.49
CA ALA A 45 6.80 7.97 5.01
C ALA A 45 6.53 6.88 6.05
N THR A 46 5.50 7.05 6.88
CA THR A 46 5.10 6.05 7.88
C THR A 46 4.39 4.88 7.23
N PHE A 47 3.45 5.16 6.31
CA PHE A 47 2.69 4.17 5.58
C PHE A 47 2.62 4.55 4.09
N PRO A 48 3.14 3.71 3.16
CA PRO A 48 3.55 2.32 3.37
C PRO A 48 5.05 2.12 3.68
N PHE A 49 5.90 3.17 3.63
CA PHE A 49 7.35 2.96 3.64
C PHE A 49 7.91 2.54 5.01
N GLY A 50 7.37 3.04 6.12
CA GLY A 50 7.84 2.72 7.47
C GLY A 50 7.68 1.24 7.84
N GLU A 51 6.74 0.54 7.21
CA GLU A 51 6.51 -0.89 7.42
C GLU A 51 7.66 -1.76 6.90
N THR A 52 8.51 -1.22 6.02
CA THR A 52 9.69 -1.92 5.52
C THR A 52 10.70 -2.28 6.62
N ILE A 53 10.65 -1.57 7.76
CA ILE A 53 11.45 -1.87 8.96
C ILE A 53 11.20 -3.30 9.45
N ALA A 54 10.00 -3.86 9.26
CA ALA A 54 9.69 -5.22 9.64
C ALA A 54 10.57 -6.26 8.94
N PHE A 55 11.10 -5.95 7.74
CA PHE A 55 12.03 -6.83 7.04
C PHE A 55 13.39 -6.93 7.73
N LEU A 56 13.77 -6.00 8.62
CA LEU A 56 14.97 -6.14 9.45
C LEU A 56 14.92 -7.39 10.33
N MET A 57 13.73 -7.85 10.72
CA MET A 57 13.55 -9.10 11.46
C MET A 57 13.75 -10.35 10.59
N ILE A 58 13.64 -10.19 9.26
CA ILE A 58 13.79 -11.28 8.28
C ILE A 58 15.24 -11.35 7.75
N PHE A 59 15.93 -10.22 7.66
CA PHE A 59 17.28 -10.13 7.10
C PHE A 59 18.30 -11.11 7.69
N PRO A 60 18.32 -11.39 9.02
CA PRO A 60 19.23 -12.37 9.60
C PRO A 60 19.10 -13.78 9.03
N PHE A 61 17.94 -14.13 8.46
CA PHE A 61 17.67 -15.45 7.89
C PHE A 61 18.07 -15.57 6.41
N VAL A 62 18.57 -14.49 5.79
CA VAL A 62 18.95 -14.46 4.38
C VAL A 62 20.41 -14.90 4.19
N LYS A 63 20.63 -16.00 3.46
CA LYS A 63 21.98 -16.62 3.28
C LYS A 63 23.01 -15.76 2.54
N LYS A 64 22.59 -14.78 1.72
CA LYS A 64 23.48 -13.90 0.93
C LYS A 64 23.22 -12.44 1.27
N THR A 65 24.03 -11.88 2.16
CA THR A 65 23.81 -10.54 2.75
C THR A 65 24.60 -9.41 2.11
N GLY A 66 25.63 -9.72 1.31
CA GLY A 66 26.67 -8.76 0.88
C GLY A 66 26.20 -7.48 0.17
N ASN A 67 24.94 -7.42 -0.27
CA ASN A 67 24.33 -6.20 -0.83
C ASN A 67 22.85 -6.01 -0.43
N LEU A 68 22.35 -6.68 0.63
CA LEU A 68 20.92 -6.73 0.93
C LEU A 68 20.31 -5.33 1.13
N THR A 69 20.97 -4.48 1.94
CA THR A 69 20.53 -3.10 2.20
C THR A 69 20.46 -2.26 0.91
N LYS A 70 21.45 -2.40 0.02
CA LYS A 70 21.46 -1.69 -1.26
C LYS A 70 20.26 -2.07 -2.12
N HIS A 71 19.94 -3.37 -2.21
CA HIS A 71 18.79 -3.83 -2.98
C HIS A 71 17.48 -3.31 -2.39
N VAL A 72 17.33 -3.37 -1.06
CA VAL A 72 16.14 -2.87 -0.36
C VAL A 72 15.92 -1.38 -0.65
N LEU A 73 16.98 -0.56 -0.55
CA LEU A 73 16.88 0.87 -0.86
C LEU A 73 16.51 1.14 -2.32
N ILE A 74 17.09 0.39 -3.27
CA ILE A 74 16.76 0.51 -4.70
C ILE A 74 15.29 0.15 -4.95
N PHE A 75 14.82 -0.99 -4.42
CA PHE A 75 13.42 -1.40 -4.60
C PHE A 75 12.44 -0.48 -3.90
N MET A 76 12.81 0.09 -2.75
CA MET A 76 12.02 1.10 -2.06
C MET A 76 11.88 2.37 -2.90
N PHE A 77 12.97 2.84 -3.52
CA PHE A 77 12.95 3.99 -4.41
C PHE A 77 12.10 3.74 -5.67
N ILE A 78 12.26 2.57 -6.30
CA ILE A 78 11.44 2.15 -7.45
C ILE A 78 9.95 2.09 -7.07
N ALA A 79 9.63 1.55 -5.90
CA ALA A 79 8.26 1.52 -5.39
C ALA A 79 7.69 2.92 -5.17
N GLY A 80 8.51 3.87 -4.67
CA GLY A 80 8.16 5.28 -4.57
C GLY A 80 7.78 5.90 -5.90
N ILE A 81 8.64 5.76 -6.92
CA ILE A 81 8.33 6.23 -8.28
C ILE A 81 7.03 5.61 -8.79
N PHE A 82 6.87 4.30 -8.60
CA PHE A 82 5.68 3.59 -9.07
C PHE A 82 4.39 4.07 -8.40
N ILE A 83 4.39 4.28 -7.08
CA ILE A 83 3.25 4.82 -6.34
C ILE A 83 2.95 6.26 -6.79
N SER A 84 3.98 7.09 -7.00
CA SER A 84 3.80 8.45 -7.53
C SER A 84 3.17 8.46 -8.93
N LEU A 85 3.57 7.53 -9.81
CA LEU A 85 2.96 7.41 -11.14
C LEU A 85 1.49 7.00 -11.07
N VAL A 86 1.14 6.09 -10.15
CA VAL A 86 -0.28 5.72 -9.92
C VAL A 86 -1.07 6.92 -9.38
N ALA A 87 -0.51 7.69 -8.44
CA ALA A 87 -1.17 8.89 -7.90
C ALA A 87 -1.41 9.95 -8.98
N ILE A 88 -0.43 10.19 -9.87
CA ILE A 88 -0.59 11.09 -11.02
C ILE A 88 -1.72 10.58 -11.92
N ARG A 89 -1.74 9.28 -12.23
CA ARG A 89 -2.82 8.68 -13.03
C ARG A 89 -4.19 8.88 -12.38
N ASP A 90 -4.30 8.72 -11.07
CA ASP A 90 -5.56 8.88 -10.35
C ASP A 90 -6.03 10.34 -10.32
N ILE A 91 -5.13 11.29 -10.05
CA ILE A 91 -5.46 12.72 -10.03
C ILE A 91 -5.91 13.20 -11.42
N THR A 92 -5.17 12.82 -12.48
CA THR A 92 -5.51 13.23 -13.85
C THR A 92 -6.83 12.64 -14.34
N ALA A 93 -7.18 11.41 -13.93
CA ALA A 93 -8.42 10.76 -14.34
C ALA A 93 -9.64 11.15 -13.47
N LEU A 94 -9.47 11.39 -12.16
CA LEU A 94 -10.57 11.69 -11.23
C LEU A 94 -10.75 13.18 -10.95
N GLY A 95 -9.72 13.99 -11.15
CA GLY A 95 -9.73 15.40 -10.77
C GLY A 95 -10.04 15.59 -9.27
N PRO A 96 -10.94 16.53 -8.90
CA PRO A 96 -11.31 16.81 -7.50
C PRO A 96 -11.83 15.59 -6.72
N MET A 97 -12.35 14.57 -7.41
CA MET A 97 -12.84 13.35 -6.75
C MET A 97 -11.71 12.51 -6.14
N ALA A 98 -10.45 12.71 -6.57
CA ALA A 98 -9.30 12.00 -6.02
C ALA A 98 -9.08 12.27 -4.52
N GLU A 99 -9.49 13.44 -4.01
CA GLU A 99 -9.33 13.81 -2.60
C GLU A 99 -10.39 13.23 -1.67
N ILE A 100 -11.59 12.96 -2.22
CA ILE A 100 -12.76 12.54 -1.44
C ILE A 100 -12.87 11.01 -1.41
N GLU A 101 -12.33 10.35 -2.43
CA GLU A 101 -12.39 8.90 -2.54
C GLU A 101 -11.37 8.23 -1.60
N SER A 102 -11.86 7.35 -0.71
CA SER A 102 -11.01 6.61 0.23
C SER A 102 -10.02 5.66 -0.46
N PHE A 103 -10.30 5.27 -1.71
CA PHE A 103 -9.41 4.42 -2.50
C PHE A 103 -9.40 4.83 -3.99
N PRO A 104 -8.69 5.91 -4.34
CA PRO A 104 -8.66 6.46 -5.70
C PRO A 104 -8.22 5.46 -6.78
N PRO A 105 -7.19 4.60 -6.59
CA PRO A 105 -6.76 3.66 -7.63
C PRO A 105 -7.88 2.71 -8.11
N TYR A 106 -8.76 2.29 -7.19
CA TYR A 106 -9.90 1.43 -7.50
C TYR A 106 -10.98 2.18 -8.27
N ARG A 107 -11.26 3.43 -7.87
CA ARG A 107 -12.24 4.26 -8.57
C ARG A 107 -11.81 4.62 -9.97
N THR A 108 -10.55 4.99 -10.14
CA THR A 108 -9.98 5.27 -11.45
C THR A 108 -10.08 4.06 -12.38
N VAL A 109 -9.74 2.85 -11.91
CA VAL A 109 -9.86 1.63 -12.73
C VAL A 109 -11.32 1.31 -13.07
N ARG A 110 -12.27 1.68 -12.22
CA ARG A 110 -13.71 1.51 -12.48
C ARG A 110 -14.23 2.44 -13.60
N LEU A 111 -13.52 3.52 -13.93
CA LEU A 111 -13.85 4.36 -15.09
C LEU A 111 -13.60 3.63 -16.43
N ILE A 112 -12.81 2.55 -16.42
CA ILE A 112 -12.50 1.77 -17.62
C ILE A 112 -13.75 1.00 -18.05
N ASP A 113 -14.46 1.53 -19.03
CA ASP A 113 -15.56 0.87 -19.74
C ASP A 113 -15.25 0.84 -21.24
N ILE A 114 -14.78 -0.32 -21.72
CA ILE A 114 -14.55 -0.53 -23.15
C ILE A 114 -15.74 -1.29 -23.73
N ALA A 115 -16.64 -0.53 -24.38
CA ALA A 115 -17.77 -1.04 -25.14
C ALA A 115 -18.65 -2.06 -24.39
N ASN A 116 -18.79 -1.92 -23.06
CA ASN A 116 -19.48 -2.86 -22.17
C ASN A 116 -18.88 -4.30 -22.10
N ILE A 117 -17.74 -4.56 -22.72
CA ILE A 117 -17.09 -5.89 -22.71
C ILE A 117 -16.06 -6.00 -21.58
N ILE A 118 -15.28 -4.94 -21.35
CA ILE A 118 -14.28 -4.85 -20.27
C ILE A 118 -14.76 -3.78 -19.29
N THR A 119 -15.53 -4.20 -18.28
CA THR A 119 -16.22 -3.29 -17.33
C THR A 119 -15.92 -3.61 -15.86
N ARG A 120 -15.09 -4.61 -15.58
CA ARG A 120 -14.85 -5.14 -14.22
C ARG A 120 -13.38 -5.37 -13.88
N MET A 121 -12.50 -4.51 -14.40
CA MET A 121 -11.06 -4.60 -14.14
C MET A 121 -10.71 -4.31 -12.67
N GLU A 122 -11.56 -3.56 -11.97
CA GLU A 122 -11.42 -3.23 -10.56
C GLU A 122 -11.48 -4.45 -9.65
N ILE A 123 -12.16 -5.53 -10.06
CA ILE A 123 -12.23 -6.79 -9.30
C ILE A 123 -10.85 -7.42 -9.20
N LEU A 124 -10.11 -7.47 -10.31
CA LEU A 124 -8.78 -8.06 -10.33
C LEU A 124 -7.79 -7.23 -9.50
N LEU A 125 -7.92 -5.90 -9.55
CA LEU A 125 -7.16 -4.99 -8.70
C LEU A 125 -7.45 -5.27 -7.23
N ALA A 126 -8.73 -5.34 -6.83
CA ALA A 126 -9.14 -5.62 -5.46
C ALA A 126 -8.61 -6.96 -4.94
N ILE A 127 -8.74 -8.04 -5.73
CA ILE A 127 -8.22 -9.36 -5.36
C ILE A 127 -6.70 -9.32 -5.19
N SER A 128 -5.98 -8.70 -6.12
CA SER A 128 -4.52 -8.60 -6.03
C SER A 128 -4.06 -7.82 -4.80
N PHE A 129 -4.76 -6.72 -4.49
CA PHE A 129 -4.48 -5.88 -3.32
C PHE A 129 -4.75 -6.63 -2.02
N LEU A 130 -5.88 -7.34 -1.92
CA LEU A 130 -6.22 -8.16 -0.76
C LEU A 130 -5.18 -9.26 -0.51
N LEU A 131 -4.75 -9.98 -1.56
CA LEU A 131 -3.75 -11.03 -1.43
C LEU A 131 -2.39 -10.49 -0.97
N VAL A 132 -1.96 -9.34 -1.51
CA VAL A 132 -0.73 -8.67 -1.04
C VAL A 132 -0.88 -8.19 0.41
N GLY A 133 -2.04 -7.67 0.77
CA GLY A 133 -2.38 -7.26 2.13
C GLY A 133 -2.25 -8.40 3.14
N VAL A 134 -2.75 -9.59 2.80
CA VAL A 134 -2.63 -10.78 3.67
C VAL A 134 -1.16 -11.16 3.89
N ILE A 135 -0.34 -11.18 2.83
CA ILE A 135 1.11 -11.48 2.95
C ILE A 135 1.78 -10.45 3.87
N LYS A 136 1.45 -9.17 3.69
CA LYS A 136 1.98 -8.09 4.51
C LYS A 136 1.61 -8.22 5.99
N ILE A 137 0.36 -8.58 6.29
CA ILE A 137 -0.09 -8.83 7.67
C ILE A 137 0.73 -9.96 8.30
N PHE A 138 0.98 -11.06 7.59
CA PHE A 138 1.82 -12.15 8.12
C PHE A 138 3.25 -11.70 8.44
N VAL A 139 3.87 -10.91 7.56
CA VAL A 139 5.23 -10.38 7.77
C VAL A 139 5.27 -9.45 8.98
N LEU A 140 4.33 -8.52 9.09
CA LEU A 140 4.26 -7.58 10.21
C LEU A 140 3.97 -8.28 11.53
N PHE A 141 3.06 -9.26 11.52
CA PHE A 141 2.72 -10.05 12.70
C PHE A 141 3.90 -10.90 13.19
N TYR A 142 4.59 -11.57 12.27
CA TYR A 142 5.80 -12.32 12.59
C TYR A 142 6.91 -11.41 13.13
N GLY A 143 7.20 -10.30 12.45
CA GLY A 143 8.22 -9.35 12.88
C GLY A 143 7.91 -8.75 14.26
N GLY A 144 6.66 -8.33 14.49
CA GLY A 144 6.22 -7.77 15.75
C GLY A 144 6.24 -8.78 16.90
N THR A 145 5.75 -10.01 16.69
CA THR A 145 5.76 -11.07 17.70
C THR A 145 7.18 -11.47 18.09
N LEU A 146 8.07 -11.63 17.10
CA LEU A 146 9.48 -11.93 17.34
C LEU A 146 10.20 -10.77 18.06
N GLY A 147 9.92 -9.53 17.66
CA GLY A 147 10.50 -8.33 18.28
C GLY A 147 10.09 -8.18 19.74
N LEU A 148 8.81 -8.42 20.06
CA LEU A 148 8.32 -8.42 21.44
C LEU A 148 8.95 -9.54 22.26
N ALA A 149 9.10 -10.74 21.71
CA ALA A 149 9.78 -11.84 22.40
C ALA A 149 11.22 -11.46 22.77
N GLN A 150 11.94 -10.78 21.86
CA GLN A 150 13.30 -10.29 22.10
C GLN A 150 13.34 -9.19 23.17
N LEU A 151 12.41 -8.22 23.12
CA LEU A 151 12.31 -7.12 24.09
C LEU A 151 12.10 -7.64 25.52
N PHE A 152 11.24 -8.64 25.68
CA PHE A 152 10.95 -9.28 26.97
C PHE A 152 11.90 -10.44 27.31
N LYS A 153 12.91 -10.71 26.48
CA LYS A 153 13.90 -11.80 26.66
C LYS A 153 13.25 -13.19 26.82
N LEU A 154 12.16 -13.44 26.10
CA LEU A 154 11.49 -14.73 26.09
C LEU A 154 12.30 -15.76 25.30
N LYS A 155 12.27 -17.02 25.76
CA LYS A 155 12.95 -18.14 25.08
C LYS A 155 12.33 -18.49 23.72
N ALA A 156 11.04 -18.18 23.52
CA ALA A 156 10.31 -18.46 22.29
C ALA A 156 9.23 -17.39 22.08
N TYR A 157 8.91 -17.10 20.81
CA TYR A 157 7.84 -16.18 20.44
C TYR A 157 6.44 -16.85 20.43
N LEU A 158 6.38 -18.19 20.38
CA LEU A 158 5.13 -18.96 20.29
C LEU A 158 4.08 -18.57 21.36
N PRO A 159 4.43 -18.37 22.65
CA PRO A 159 3.46 -17.97 23.67
C PRO A 159 2.81 -16.61 23.40
N LEU A 160 3.46 -15.72 22.63
CA LEU A 160 2.92 -14.40 22.28
C LEU A 160 2.00 -14.43 21.06
N VAL A 161 2.02 -15.49 20.26
CA VAL A 161 1.24 -15.59 19.01
C VAL A 161 -0.26 -15.51 19.29
N TYR A 162 -0.76 -16.32 20.22
CA TYR A 162 -2.19 -16.33 20.57
C TYR A 162 -2.69 -15.01 21.16
N PRO A 163 -2.07 -14.43 22.21
CA PRO A 163 -2.56 -13.18 22.78
C PRO A 163 -2.47 -12.01 21.80
N LEU A 164 -1.38 -11.88 21.02
CA LEU A 164 -1.27 -10.81 20.03
C LEU A 164 -2.25 -11.00 18.87
N GLY A 165 -2.48 -12.24 18.43
CA GLY A 165 -3.49 -12.55 17.42
C GLY A 165 -4.91 -12.17 17.87
N ALA A 166 -5.24 -12.45 19.13
CA ALA A 166 -6.52 -12.04 19.72
C ALA A 166 -6.66 -10.50 19.77
N ILE A 167 -5.62 -9.79 20.22
CA ILE A 167 -5.61 -8.31 20.27
C ILE A 167 -5.81 -7.73 18.86
N ILE A 168 -5.07 -8.21 17.86
CA ILE A 168 -5.15 -7.71 16.48
C ILE A 168 -6.55 -7.97 15.91
N THR A 169 -7.14 -9.13 16.17
CA THR A 169 -8.49 -9.47 15.70
C THR A 169 -9.53 -8.53 16.33
N LEU A 170 -9.44 -8.29 17.64
CA LEU A 170 -10.33 -7.35 18.33
C LEU A 170 -10.17 -5.93 17.80
N MET A 171 -8.93 -5.47 17.60
CA MET A 171 -8.66 -4.17 17.01
C MET A 171 -9.19 -4.06 15.58
N SER A 172 -9.13 -5.13 14.79
CA SER A 172 -9.70 -5.15 13.45
C SER A 172 -11.22 -4.95 13.47
N LEU A 173 -11.93 -5.57 14.41
CA LEU A 173 -13.39 -5.42 14.55
C LEU A 173 -13.76 -3.99 14.96
N VAL A 174 -13.03 -3.40 15.92
CA VAL A 174 -13.26 -2.03 16.38
C VAL A 174 -13.02 -1.03 15.25
N ASN A 175 -11.87 -1.14 14.55
CA ASN A 175 -11.55 -0.23 13.46
C ASN A 175 -12.54 -0.36 12.29
N PHE A 176 -12.97 -1.57 11.95
CA PHE A 176 -13.92 -1.80 10.85
C PHE A 176 -15.25 -1.06 11.09
N ASN A 177 -15.77 -1.07 12.32
CA ASN A 177 -16.99 -0.32 12.66
C ASN A 177 -16.76 1.19 12.55
N SER A 178 -15.59 1.69 12.94
CA SER A 178 -15.25 3.11 12.81
C SER A 178 -15.21 3.60 11.35
N TYR A 179 -14.82 2.75 10.40
CA TYR A 179 -14.85 3.09 8.97
C TYR A 179 -16.27 3.12 8.36
N LEU A 180 -17.24 2.42 8.95
CA LEU A 180 -18.61 2.36 8.46
C LEU A 180 -19.57 3.36 9.14
N GLY A 181 -19.10 4.10 10.15
CA GLY A 181 -19.89 5.13 10.82
C GLY A 181 -21.16 4.59 11.50
N VAL A 182 -21.15 3.33 11.93
CA VAL A 182 -22.23 2.69 12.72
C VAL A 182 -21.75 2.42 14.13
#